data_AF-E6VHX3-F1
#
_entry.id   AF-E6VHX3-F1
#
_cell.length_a   1.000
_cell.length_b   1.000
_cell.length_c   1.000
_cell.angle_alpha   90.00
_cell.angle_beta   90.00
_cell.angle_gamma   90.00
#
_symmetry.space_group_name_H-M   'P 1'
#
loop_
_entity.id
_entity.type
_entity.pdbx_description
1 polymer ?
#
loop_
_entity_poly.entity_id
_entity_poly.type
_entity_poly.pdbx_seq_one_letter_code
_entity_poly.pdbx_strand_id
1 'polypeptide(L)'
;MTIPHFHAVIWIDHREARVFHFNPSEADKLVVHADNPNRHIHHHRAVGSGHEAVDEHFLHATMEAIADAGIVLIVGPAQTKHALEKYIADHNPALKAKIAAVETADHPSDGQIVAYARKYFKAEDRTTPQTR
;
A
#
# COMPACT_ATOMS: atom_id res chain seq x y z
N MET A 1 -8.97 24.42 13.64
CA MET A 1 -8.41 23.13 14.04
C MET A 1 -8.10 22.38 12.76
N THR A 2 -6.82 22.29 12.38
CA THR A 2 -6.39 21.51 11.21
C THR A 2 -6.52 20.05 11.58
N ILE A 3 -7.41 19.31 10.94
CA ILE A 3 -7.54 17.87 11.14
C ILE A 3 -6.18 17.28 10.70
N PRO A 4 -5.48 16.49 11.55
CA PRO A 4 -4.30 15.78 11.10
C PRO A 4 -4.75 14.70 10.12
N HIS A 5 -4.83 15.06 8.84
CA HIS A 5 -5.20 14.13 7.78
C HIS A 5 -3.99 13.25 7.47
N PHE A 6 -4.01 12.06 8.05
CA PHE A 6 -2.93 11.09 8.02
C PHE A 6 -3.17 10.12 6.85
N HIS A 7 -2.96 10.60 5.61
CA HIS A 7 -3.17 9.82 4.40
C HIS A 7 -1.89 9.10 3.98
N ALA A 8 -2.07 7.89 3.45
CA ALA A 8 -0.99 7.15 2.81
C ALA A 8 -1.35 6.73 1.38
N VAL A 9 -0.36 6.71 0.50
CA VAL A 9 -0.44 6.04 -0.80
C VAL A 9 0.74 5.10 -0.96
N ILE A 10 0.46 3.89 -1.42
CA ILE A 10 1.48 2.88 -1.74
C ILE A 10 1.47 2.66 -3.23
N TRP A 11 2.60 2.82 -3.90
CA TRP A 11 2.83 2.17 -5.19
C TRP A 11 3.64 0.91 -4.96
N ILE A 12 3.14 -0.25 -5.40
CA ILE A 12 3.79 -1.55 -5.18
C ILE A 12 3.86 -2.37 -6.47
N ASP A 13 5.04 -2.93 -6.73
CA ASP A 13 5.27 -3.96 -7.74
C ASP A 13 5.97 -5.18 -7.12
N HIS A 14 6.47 -6.08 -7.97
CA HIS A 14 7.16 -7.29 -7.52
C HIS A 14 8.56 -7.06 -6.93
N ARG A 15 9.09 -5.82 -6.98
CA ARG A 15 10.45 -5.46 -6.57
C ARG A 15 10.47 -4.53 -5.37
N GLU A 16 9.57 -3.56 -5.34
CA GLU A 16 9.53 -2.56 -4.28
C GLU A 16 8.12 -2.02 -4.02
N ALA A 17 7.94 -1.52 -2.82
CA ALA A 17 6.82 -0.70 -2.42
C ALA A 17 7.34 0.70 -2.06
N ARG A 18 6.85 1.70 -2.78
CA ARG A 18 7.06 3.12 -2.48
C ARG A 18 5.86 3.61 -1.70
N VAL A 19 6.07 3.86 -0.41
CA VAL A 19 5.04 4.33 0.53
C VAL A 19 5.22 5.84 0.73
N PHE A 20 4.13 6.58 0.63
CA PHE A 20 4.11 8.00 0.91
C PHE A 20 3.08 8.30 1.98
N HIS A 21 3.52 8.90 3.08
CA HIS A 21 2.63 9.59 4.01
C HIS A 21 2.57 11.05 3.60
N PHE A 22 1.39 11.63 3.52
CA PHE A 22 1.27 12.99 3.02
C PHE A 22 0.08 13.74 3.59
N ASN A 23 0.22 15.06 3.51
CA ASN A 23 -0.83 16.03 3.74
C ASN A 23 -0.94 16.94 2.48
N PRO A 24 -1.79 17.98 2.48
CA PRO A 24 -1.93 18.86 1.32
C PRO A 24 -0.64 19.57 0.87
N SER A 25 0.31 19.81 1.77
CA SER A 25 1.57 20.54 1.49
C SER A 25 2.79 19.64 1.43
N GLU A 26 2.90 18.66 2.32
CA GLU A 26 4.10 17.84 2.53
C GLU A 26 3.85 16.36 2.21
N ALA A 27 4.93 15.62 1.95
CA ALA A 27 4.92 14.18 1.75
C ALA A 27 6.28 13.59 2.15
N ASP A 28 6.24 12.55 2.98
CA ASP A 28 7.39 11.74 3.38
C ASP A 28 7.36 10.41 2.64
N LYS A 29 8.52 9.96 2.17
CA LYS A 29 8.67 8.73 1.39
C LYS A 29 9.41 7.66 2.19
N LEU A 30 8.92 6.44 2.13
CA LEU A 30 9.61 5.22 2.53
C LEU A 30 9.63 4.24 1.36
N VAL A 31 10.74 3.52 1.19
CA VAL A 31 10.83 2.42 0.21
C VAL A 31 11.07 1.12 0.95
N VAL A 32 10.23 0.14 0.67
CA VAL A 32 10.39 -1.24 1.11
C VAL A 32 10.79 -2.04 -0.12
N HIS A 33 11.87 -2.82 -0.03
CA HIS A 33 12.29 -3.70 -1.12
C HIS A 33 11.84 -5.12 -0.83
N ALA A 34 11.44 -5.85 -1.88
CA ALA A 34 11.32 -7.29 -1.78
C ALA A 34 12.73 -7.86 -1.53
N ASP A 35 12.90 -8.62 -0.45
CA ASP A 35 14.14 -9.36 -0.24
C ASP A 35 14.29 -10.35 -1.38
N ASN A 36 15.34 -10.21 -2.20
CA ASN A 36 15.65 -11.21 -3.21
C ASN A 36 17.13 -11.60 -3.17
N PRO A 37 17.52 -12.52 -2.27
CA PRO A 37 18.86 -13.08 -2.30
C PRO A 37 18.77 -14.61 -2.47
N ASN A 38 18.68 -15.12 -3.71
CA ASN A 38 18.99 -16.54 -4.02
C ASN A 38 18.54 -17.56 -2.96
N ARG A 39 17.26 -17.60 -2.57
CA ARG A 39 16.82 -18.50 -1.49
C ARG A 39 16.57 -19.92 -2.01
N HIS A 40 17.66 -20.68 -2.11
CA HIS A 40 17.64 -22.10 -1.75
C HIS A 40 17.17 -22.20 -0.31
N ILE A 41 15.93 -22.61 -0.09
CA ILE A 41 15.47 -23.05 1.22
C ILE A 41 14.29 -23.99 1.06
N HIS A 42 14.52 -25.18 1.58
CA HIS A 42 13.51 -26.17 1.87
C HIS A 42 12.57 -25.58 2.93
N HIS A 43 11.34 -25.24 2.54
CA HIS A 43 10.25 -25.15 3.51
C HIS A 43 9.05 -25.97 3.04
N HIS A 44 8.55 -26.74 3.99
CA HIS A 44 7.50 -27.72 3.83
C HIS A 44 6.21 -27.07 3.29
N ARG A 45 5.53 -27.84 2.44
CA ARG A 45 4.37 -27.48 1.63
C ARG A 45 3.21 -26.90 2.45
N ALA A 46 2.65 -25.79 1.97
CA ALA A 46 1.21 -25.72 1.73
C ALA A 46 1.01 -25.68 0.22
N VAL A 47 0.34 -26.70 -0.32
CA VAL A 47 0.02 -26.86 -1.74
C VAL A 47 -1.08 -25.87 -2.09
N GLY A 48 -0.84 -24.96 -3.04
CA GLY A 48 -1.88 -24.09 -3.59
C GLY A 48 -1.41 -23.24 -4.76
N SER A 49 -1.67 -23.73 -5.98
CA SER A 49 -1.79 -22.97 -7.24
C SER A 49 -0.63 -22.05 -7.67
N GLY A 50 0.35 -22.60 -8.39
CA GLY A 50 0.89 -22.12 -9.69
C GLY A 50 1.37 -20.66 -9.91
N HIS A 51 1.20 -19.74 -8.97
CA HIS A 51 1.79 -18.41 -8.97
C HIS A 51 2.80 -18.38 -7.83
N GLU A 52 4.04 -17.98 -8.10
CA GLU A 52 4.98 -17.65 -7.04
C GLU A 52 4.29 -16.65 -6.11
N ALA A 53 4.07 -17.07 -4.86
CA ALA A 53 3.48 -16.20 -3.86
C ALA A 53 4.42 -15.03 -3.64
N VAL A 54 3.87 -13.82 -3.59
CA VAL A 54 4.65 -12.62 -3.21
C VAL A 54 5.24 -12.87 -1.82
N ASP A 55 6.50 -12.48 -1.63
CA ASP A 55 7.22 -12.66 -0.37
C ASP A 55 6.42 -12.09 0.82
N GLU A 56 6.13 -12.92 1.82
CA GLU A 56 5.32 -12.52 2.98
C GLU A 56 6.01 -11.48 3.87
N HIS A 57 7.34 -11.49 3.96
CA HIS A 57 8.09 -10.47 4.71
C HIS A 57 7.98 -9.11 4.02
N PHE A 58 8.04 -9.09 2.69
CA PHE A 58 7.83 -7.88 1.90
C PHE A 58 6.42 -7.30 2.09
N LEU A 59 5.39 -8.15 2.07
CA LEU A 59 4.01 -7.75 2.33
C LEU A 59 3.83 -7.25 3.77
N HIS A 60 4.40 -7.96 4.75
CA HIS A 60 4.36 -7.59 6.15
C HIS A 60 5.02 -6.22 6.40
N ALA A 61 6.23 -6.02 5.90
CA ALA A 61 6.95 -4.75 6.05
C ALA A 61 6.20 -3.59 5.37
N THR A 62 5.56 -3.83 4.23
CA THR A 62 4.74 -2.84 3.55
C THR A 62 3.46 -2.52 4.33
N MET A 63 2.83 -3.50 4.98
CA MET A 63 1.68 -3.29 5.86
C MET A 63 2.05 -2.47 7.10
N GLU A 64 3.15 -2.81 7.77
CA GLU A 64 3.64 -2.09 8.96
C GLU A 64 3.96 -0.63 8.63
N ALA A 65 4.51 -0.38 7.43
CA ALA A 65 4.81 0.95 6.93
C ALA A 65 3.58 1.87 6.76
N ILE A 66 2.35 1.37 6.90
CA ILE A 66 1.12 2.17 6.85
C ILE A 66 0.20 1.90 8.05
N ALA A 67 0.69 1.27 9.12
CA ALA A 67 -0.17 0.83 10.22
C ALA A 67 -0.87 1.99 10.95
N ASP A 68 -0.22 3.15 11.01
CA ASP A 68 -0.75 4.38 11.59
C ASP A 68 -1.59 5.21 10.60
N ALA A 69 -1.63 4.84 9.31
CA ALA A 69 -2.42 5.49 8.27
C ALA A 69 -3.90 5.61 8.69
N GLY A 70 -4.52 6.75 8.42
CA GLY A 70 -5.96 6.98 8.62
C GLY A 70 -6.78 6.47 7.44
N ILE A 71 -6.32 6.76 6.22
CA ILE A 71 -6.89 6.26 4.96
C ILE A 71 -5.76 5.96 3.98
N VAL A 72 -5.85 4.84 3.26
CA VAL A 72 -4.81 4.30 2.38
C VAL A 72 -5.32 4.14 0.96
N LEU A 73 -4.54 4.58 -0.03
CA LEU A 73 -4.70 4.25 -1.44
C LEU A 73 -3.58 3.28 -1.87
N ILE A 74 -3.93 2.15 -2.49
CA ILE A 74 -2.94 1.20 -3.02
C ILE A 74 -2.95 1.28 -4.54
N VAL A 75 -1.79 1.46 -5.16
CA VAL A 75 -1.62 1.50 -6.62
C VAL A 75 -0.50 0.56 -7.08
N GLY A 76 -0.56 0.10 -8.33
CA GLY A 76 0.54 -0.69 -8.91
C GLY A 76 0.22 -1.35 -10.25
N PRO A 77 1.24 -1.75 -11.02
CA PRO A 77 1.09 -2.25 -12.40
C PRO A 77 0.35 -3.59 -12.47
N ALA A 78 0.60 -4.46 -11.50
CA ALA A 78 0.27 -5.88 -11.60
C ALA A 78 -0.55 -6.36 -10.39
N GLN A 79 -0.46 -7.66 -10.07
CA GLN A 79 -1.26 -8.30 -9.02
C GLN A 79 -0.73 -8.10 -7.61
N THR A 80 0.51 -7.60 -7.44
CA THR A 80 1.11 -7.41 -6.12
C THR A 80 0.26 -6.51 -5.20
N LYS A 81 -0.43 -5.51 -5.75
CA LYS A 81 -1.37 -4.67 -5.00
C LYS A 81 -2.53 -5.46 -4.37
N HIS A 82 -3.06 -6.45 -5.09
CA HIS A 82 -4.13 -7.32 -4.60
C HIS A 82 -3.59 -8.34 -3.59
N ALA A 83 -2.35 -8.81 -3.78
CA ALA A 83 -1.68 -9.65 -2.79
C ALA A 83 -1.49 -8.90 -1.46
N LEU A 84 -1.08 -7.63 -1.50
CA LEU A 84 -0.99 -6.77 -0.33
C LEU A 84 -2.35 -6.52 0.30
N GLU A 85 -3.37 -6.15 -0.48
CA GLU A 85 -4.74 -5.96 0.01
C GLU A 85 -5.26 -7.20 0.74
N LYS A 86 -5.07 -8.38 0.14
CA LYS A 86 -5.44 -9.66 0.73
C LYS A 86 -4.66 -9.93 2.02
N TYR A 87 -3.34 -9.71 2.01
CA TYR A 87 -2.50 -9.90 3.19
C TYR A 87 -2.97 -9.01 4.36
N ILE A 88 -3.28 -7.75 4.08
CA ILE A 88 -3.83 -6.81 5.08
C ILE A 88 -5.19 -7.30 5.59
N ALA A 89 -6.07 -7.79 4.72
CA ALA A 89 -7.36 -8.33 5.14
C ALA A 89 -7.22 -9.52 6.09
N ASP A 90 -6.23 -10.39 5.83
CA ASP A 90 -5.99 -11.60 6.61
C ASP A 90 -5.29 -11.30 7.96
N HIS A 91 -4.46 -10.24 8.06
CA HIS A 91 -3.62 -9.95 9.24
C HIS A 91 -4.05 -8.72 10.05
N ASN A 92 -4.64 -7.71 9.41
CA ASN A 92 -5.05 -6.47 10.05
C ASN A 92 -6.38 -5.93 9.47
N PRO A 93 -7.53 -6.51 9.87
CA PRO A 93 -8.84 -6.10 9.38
C PRO A 93 -9.18 -4.63 9.65
N ALA A 94 -8.63 -4.05 10.73
CA ALA A 94 -8.81 -2.63 11.04
C ALA A 94 -8.12 -1.74 10.01
N LEU A 95 -6.92 -2.10 9.56
CA LEU A 95 -6.23 -1.41 8.46
C LEU A 95 -6.93 -1.66 7.12
N LYS A 96 -7.47 -2.87 6.88
CA LYS A 96 -8.28 -3.15 5.69
C LYS A 96 -9.47 -2.20 5.55
N ALA A 97 -10.15 -1.89 6.66
CA ALA A 97 -11.26 -0.94 6.67
C ALA A 97 -10.87 0.50 6.27
N LYS A 98 -9.57 0.82 6.31
CA LYS A 98 -9.02 2.13 5.93
C LYS A 98 -8.54 2.20 4.48
N ILE A 99 -8.55 1.08 3.73
CA ILE A 99 -8.19 1.08 2.32
C ILE A 99 -9.33 1.68 1.53
N ALA A 100 -9.12 2.87 0.96
CA ALA A 100 -10.13 3.57 0.16
C ALA A 100 -10.27 2.97 -1.24
N ALA A 101 -9.16 2.65 -1.90
CA ALA A 101 -9.17 2.00 -3.21
C ALA A 101 -7.87 1.25 -3.50
N VAL A 102 -7.98 0.34 -4.47
CA VAL A 102 -6.87 -0.38 -5.08
C VAL A 102 -6.94 -0.14 -6.59
N GLU A 103 -5.90 0.46 -7.16
CA GLU A 103 -5.93 0.92 -8.56
C GLU A 103 -4.69 0.54 -9.35
N THR A 104 -4.82 0.54 -10.67
CA THR A 104 -3.70 0.19 -11.57
C THR A 104 -2.93 1.45 -11.95
N ALA A 105 -1.63 1.44 -11.72
CA ALA A 105 -0.70 2.49 -12.17
C ALA A 105 0.63 1.84 -12.55
N ASP A 106 1.02 1.96 -13.83
CA ASP A 106 2.12 1.20 -14.40
C ASP A 106 3.49 1.65 -13.86
N HIS A 107 4.00 2.78 -14.33
CA HIS A 107 5.30 3.34 -13.90
C HIS A 107 5.21 4.85 -13.59
N PRO A 108 4.39 5.27 -12.62
CA PRO A 108 4.35 6.67 -12.22
C PRO A 108 5.62 7.08 -11.47
N SER A 109 6.05 8.32 -11.69
CA SER A 109 7.05 8.97 -10.84
C SER A 109 6.48 9.23 -9.45
N ASP A 110 7.36 9.43 -8.46
CA ASP A 110 6.96 9.74 -7.08
C ASP A 110 6.01 10.95 -7.02
N GLY A 111 6.32 12.01 -7.77
CA GLY A 111 5.47 13.20 -7.86
C GLY A 111 4.10 12.91 -8.49
N GLN A 112 4.02 11.99 -9.47
CA GLN A 112 2.75 11.57 -10.04
C GLN A 112 1.91 10.76 -9.04
N ILE A 113 2.53 9.88 -8.25
CA ILE A 113 1.85 9.11 -7.19
C ILE A 113 1.23 10.05 -6.16
N VAL A 114 2.02 10.98 -5.62
CA VAL A 114 1.55 11.94 -4.60
C VAL A 114 0.49 12.87 -5.16
N ALA A 115 0.68 13.41 -6.39
CA ALA A 115 -0.29 14.28 -7.02
C ALA A 115 -1.62 13.56 -7.29
N TYR A 116 -1.57 12.29 -7.69
CA TYR A 116 -2.74 11.46 -7.89
C TYR A 116 -3.50 11.25 -6.56
N ALA A 117 -2.79 10.81 -5.53
CA ALA A 117 -3.39 10.57 -4.21
C ALA A 117 -4.02 11.84 -3.61
N ARG A 118 -3.35 13.00 -3.71
CA ARG A 118 -3.93 14.28 -3.27
C ARG A 118 -5.22 14.64 -4.00
N LYS A 119 -5.30 14.37 -5.31
CA LYS A 119 -6.53 14.59 -6.09
C LYS A 119 -7.64 13.64 -5.65
N TYR A 120 -7.29 12.37 -5.43
CA TYR A 120 -8.21 11.34 -4.96
C TYR A 120 -8.81 11.72 -3.61
N PHE A 121 -7.99 11.99 -2.59
CA PHE A 121 -8.51 12.32 -1.25
C PHE A 121 -9.22 13.67 -1.18
N LYS A 122 -8.83 14.65 -2.00
CA LYS A 122 -9.61 15.90 -2.11
C LYS A 122 -11.02 15.65 -2.66
N ALA A 123 -11.21 14.64 -3.50
CA ALA A 123 -12.53 14.25 -3.98
C ALA A 123 -13.30 13.46 -2.90
N GLU A 124 -12.65 12.48 -2.25
CA GLU A 124 -13.25 11.66 -1.18
C GLU A 124 -13.66 12.47 0.06
N ASP A 125 -12.81 13.41 0.51
CA ASP A 125 -13.11 14.29 1.66
C ASP A 125 -14.30 15.23 1.38
N ARG A 126 -14.62 15.49 0.12
CA ARG A 126 -15.82 16.27 -0.27
C ARG A 126 -17.08 15.44 -0.25
N THR A 127 -16.98 14.12 -0.44
CA THR A 127 -18.11 13.20 -0.55
C THR A 127 -18.40 12.47 0.76
N THR A 128 -17.43 12.38 1.67
CA THR A 128 -17.59 11.81 3.02
C THR A 128 -17.22 12.83 4.10
N PRO A 129 -18.16 13.28 4.95
CA PRO A 129 -17.81 14.09 6.11
C PRO A 129 -16.94 13.24 7.03
N GLN A 130 -15.70 13.66 7.25
CA GLN A 130 -14.81 13.03 8.23
C GLN A 130 -15.40 13.22 9.63
N THR A 131 -16.27 12.28 10.01
CA THR A 131 -16.91 12.27 11.31
C THR A 131 -16.03 11.45 12.23
N ARG A 132 -15.56 12.11 13.29
CA ARG A 132 -14.64 11.60 14.30
C ARG A 132 -15.19 10.40 15.06
#